data_AF-X0SCD7-F1
#
_entry.id   AF-X0SCD7-F1
#
_cell.length_a   1.000
_cell.length_b   1.000
_cell.length_c   1.000
_cell.angle_alpha   90.00
_cell.angle_beta   90.00
_cell.angle_gamma   90.00
#
_symmetry.space_group_name_H-M   'P 1'
#
loop_
_entity.id
_entity.type
_entity.pdbx_description
1 polymer ?
#
loop_
_entity_poly.entity_id
_entity_poly.type
_entity_poly.pdbx_seq_one_letter_code
_entity_poly.pdbx_strand_id
1 'polypeptide(L)' 'MHYFDFPVIDLEKDSKRVTFVIADSPRLREIVKQYWANSLSVEPVRYNSVLRSLKTRIFNS' A
#
# COMPACT_ATOMS: atom_id res chain seq x y z
N MET A 1 5.01 6.31 10.31
CA MET A 1 3.85 6.59 9.43
C MET A 1 3.09 5.28 9.27
N HIS A 2 1.79 5.20 9.61
CA HIS A 2 0.97 4.01 9.34
C HIS A 2 0.28 4.16 7.99
N TYR A 3 0.33 3.11 7.16
CA TYR A 3 -0.40 3.02 5.91
C TYR A 3 -1.31 1.79 5.94
N PHE A 4 -2.62 1.99 5.78
CA PHE A 4 -3.60 0.91 5.65
C PHE A 4 -3.49 -0.17 6.74
N ASP A 5 -3.42 0.24 8.00
CA ASP A 5 -3.21 -0.62 9.18
C ASP A 5 -1.82 -1.28 9.28
N PHE A 6 -0.91 -1.04 8.33
CA PHE A 6 0.45 -1.59 8.34
C PHE A 6 1.50 -0.50 8.61
N PRO A 7 2.53 -0.78 9.42
CA PRO A 7 3.64 0.14 9.62
C PRO A 7 4.49 0.22 8.35
N VAL A 8 4.70 1.43 7.82
CA VAL A 8 5.77 1.67 6.84
C VAL A 8 7.06 1.80 7.62
N ILE A 9 8.02 0.92 7.32
CA ILE A 9 9.34 0.91 7.94
C ILE A 9 10.28 1.84 7.18
N ASP A 10 10.17 1.88 5.86
CA ASP A 10 11.05 2.67 5.02
C ASP A 10 10.34 3.16 3.75
N LEU A 11 10.89 4.20 3.13
CA LEU A 11 10.42 4.77 1.89
C LEU A 11 11.60 5.09 0.99
N GLU A 12 11.66 4.41 -0.15
CA GLU A 12 12.66 4.67 -1.18
C GLU A 12 12.01 5.49 -2.28
N LYS A 13 12.61 6.65 -2.60
CA LYS A 13 12.11 7.55 -3.64
C LYS A 13 13.19 7.76 -4.69
N ASP A 14 12.90 7.30 -5.89
CA ASP A 14 13.64 7.64 -7.11
C ASP A 14 12.93 8.75 -7.89
N SER A 15 13.62 9.31 -8.89
CA SER A 15 13.07 10.35 -9.77
C SER A 15 11.77 9.96 -10.50
N LYS A 16 11.44 8.67 -10.58
CA LYS A 16 10.26 8.14 -11.30
C LYS A 16 9.37 7.22 -10.46
N ARG A 17 9.81 6.79 -9.27
CA ARG A 17 9.15 5.74 -8.50
C ARG A 17 9.26 6.01 -7.00
N VAL A 18 8.23 5.60 -6.26
CA VAL A 18 8.25 5.57 -4.80
C VAL A 18 7.91 4.15 -4.37
N THR A 19 8.79 3.56 -3.59
CA THR A 19 8.65 2.22 -3.02
C THR A 19 8.41 2.37 -1.53
N PHE A 20 7.34 1.76 -1.03
CA PHE A 20 7.02 1.71 0.40
C PHE A 20 7.44 0.36 0.95
N VAL A 21 8.33 0.35 1.94
CA VAL A 21 8.72 -0.87 2.65
C VAL A 21 7.80 -1.03 3.84
N ILE A 22 6.96 -2.07 3.81
CA ILE A 22 5.94 -2.34 4.82
C ILE A 22 6.44 -3.45 5.74
N ALA A 23 6.21 -3.30 7.05
CA ALA A 23 6.51 -4.33 8.03
C ALA A 23 5.78 -5.63 7.71
N ASP A 24 6.52 -6.73 7.73
CA ASP A 24 5.94 -8.05 7.59
C ASP A 24 5.00 -8.34 8.76
N SER A 25 3.86 -8.96 8.46
CA SER A 25 2.88 -9.38 9.45
C SER A 25 2.06 -10.55 8.94
N PRO A 26 1.51 -11.41 9.82
CA PRO A 26 0.66 -12.53 9.41
C PRO A 26 -0.51 -12.09 8.51
N ARG A 27 -1.19 -10.99 8.89
CA ARG A 27 -2.29 -10.41 8.13
C ARG A 27 -1.86 -9.96 6.73
N LEU A 28 -0.68 -9.35 6.60
CA LEU A 28 -0.15 -8.93 5.30
C LEU A 28 0.14 -10.12 4.40
N ARG A 29 0.75 -11.19 4.95
CA ARG A 29 1.02 -12.43 4.21
C ARG A 29 -0.26 -13.08 3.70
N GLU A 30 -1.34 -13.09 4.50
CA GLU A 30 -2.65 -13.60 4.08
C GLU A 30 -3.23 -12.78 2.93
N ILE A 31 -3.19 -11.45 3.01
CA ILE A 31 -3.65 -10.55 1.94
C ILE A 31 -2.85 -10.78 0.65
N VAL A 32 -1.53 -10.88 0.75
CA VAL A 32 -0.65 -11.15 -0.40
C VAL A 32 -0.99 -12.51 -1.02
N LYS A 33 -1.23 -13.54 -0.20
CA LYS A 33 -1.67 -14.85 -0.69
C LYS A 33 -3.01 -14.77 -1.42
N GLN A 34 -3.99 -14.04 -0.89
CA GLN A 34 -5.29 -13.84 -1.54
C GLN A 34 -5.16 -13.06 -2.86
N TYR A 35 -4.27 -12.07 -2.91
CA TYR A 35 -3.98 -11.31 -4.12
C TYR A 35 -3.44 -12.22 -5.23
N TRP A 36 -2.40 -13.01 -4.96
CA TRP A 36 -1.83 -13.94 -5.93
C TRP A 36 -2.77 -15.08 -6.31
N ALA A 37 -3.70 -15.43 -5.42
CA ALA A 37 -4.76 -16.40 -5.69
C ALA A 37 -5.97 -15.81 -6.46
N ASN A 38 -5.95 -14.51 -6.81
CA ASN A 38 -7.08 -13.79 -7.40
C ASN A 38 -8.39 -13.88 -6.58
N SER A 39 -8.29 -14.08 -5.27
CA SER A 39 -9.43 -14.16 -4.34
C SER A 39 -9.59 -12.92 -3.46
N LEU A 40 -8.68 -11.95 -3.59
CA LEU A 40 -8.75 -10.69 -2.88
C LEU A 40 -9.83 -9.78 -3.49
N SER A 41 -10.96 -9.64 -2.80
CA SER A 41 -12.02 -8.70 -3.16
C SER A 41 -11.78 -7.35 -2.50
N VAL A 42 -11.75 -6.28 -3.31
CA VAL A 42 -11.63 -4.90 -2.83
C VAL A 42 -12.78 -4.06 -3.36
N GLU A 43 -13.29 -3.14 -2.54
CA GLU A 43 -14.31 -2.19 -2.98
C GLU A 43 -13.67 -1.16 -3.94
N PRO A 44 -14.18 -0.98 -5.18
CA PRO A 44 -13.56 -0.11 -6.17
C PRO A 44 -13.43 1.35 -5.74
N VAL A 45 -14.42 1.87 -5.01
CA VAL A 45 -14.42 3.25 -4.51
C VAL A 45 -13.31 3.45 -3.49
N ARG A 46 -13.21 2.52 -2.53
CA ARG A 46 -12.16 2.52 -1.51
C ARG A 46 -10.77 2.43 -2.13
N TYR A 47 -10.57 1.55 -3.11
CA TYR A 47 -9.29 1.41 -3.82
C TYR A 47 -8.84 2.73 -4.49
N ASN A 48 -9.73 3.39 -5.22
CA ASN A 48 -9.41 4.66 -5.89
C ASN A 48 -9.14 5.80 -4.90
N SER A 49 -9.89 5.86 -3.80
CA SER A 49 -9.67 6.85 -2.73
C SER A 49 -8.27 6.69 -2.10
N VAL A 50 -7.89 5.45 -1.84
CA VAL A 50 -6.56 5.06 -1.34
C VAL A 50 -5.44 5.52 -2.28
N LEU A 51 -5.55 5.24 -3.58
CA LEU A 51 -4.56 5.65 -4.57
C LEU A 51 -4.44 7.18 -4.68
N ARG A 52 -5.55 7.91 -4.59
CA ARG A 52 -5.54 9.37 -4.61
C ARG A 52 -4.79 9.93 -3.40
N SER A 53 -5.06 9.40 -2.21
CA SER A 53 -4.37 9.79 -0.97
C SER A 53 -2.86 9.55 -1.03
N LEU A 54 -2.44 8.39 -1.56
CA LEU A 54 -1.04 8.06 -1.83
C LEU A 54 -0.36 9.08 -2.75
N LYS A 55 -1.00 9.40 -3.89
CA LYS A 55 -0.46 10.38 -4.84
C LYS A 55 -0.28 11.75 -4.18
N THR A 56 -1.30 12.26 -3.51
CA THR A 56 -1.22 13.56 -2.84
C THR A 56 -0.04 13.63 -1.85
N ARG A 57 0.17 12.58 -1.06
CA ARG A 57 1.29 12.54 -0.09
C ARG A 57 2.67 12.46 -0.76
N ILE A 58 2.81 11.75 -1.88
CA ILE A 58 4.08 11.64 -2.60
C ILE A 58 4.50 12.97 -3.26
N PHE A 59 3.51 13.72 -3.78
CA PHE A 59 3.75 14.93 -4.57
C PHE A 59 3.65 16.23 -3.76
N ASN A 60 2.98 16.23 -2.62
CA ASN A 60 2.85 17.40 -1.73
C ASN A 60 3.68 17.30 -0.44
N SER A 61 4.63 16.37 -0.34
CA SER A 61 5.64 16.29 0.73
C SER A 61 7.04 16.49 0.19
#